data_AF-A0A841L5E2-F1
#
_entry.id   AF-A0A841L5E2-F1
#
_cell.length_a   1.000
_cell.length_b   1.000
_cell.length_c   1.000
_cell.angle_alpha   90.00
_cell.angle_beta   90.00
_cell.angle_gamma   90.00
#
_symmetry.space_group_name_H-M   'P 1'
#
loop_
_entity.id
_entity.type
_entity.pdbx_description
1 polymer ?
#
loop_
_entity_poly.entity_id
_entity_poly.type
_entity_poly.pdbx_seq_one_letter_code
_entity_poly.pdbx_strand_id
1 'polypeptide(L)'
;MTESLAERTDSFARLVMAIRSELAALDAEDAASIEAATVAKTAALDAVARDVEAGAMDRPALEEARRLNAEAALKARAKMIGVERRLVAVASGAGRPAALTYGRNGRWAAAG
;
A
#
# COMPACT_ATOMS: atom_id res chain seq x y z
N MET A 1 -30.40 16.43 9.99
CA MET A 1 -29.50 15.26 9.91
C MET A 1 -28.26 15.58 10.72
N THR A 2 -28.16 15.03 11.92
CA THR A 2 -27.00 15.15 12.80
C THR A 2 -26.29 13.81 12.79
N GLU A 3 -25.44 13.56 11.80
CA GLU A 3 -24.43 12.49 11.94
C GLU A 3 -23.62 12.79 13.20
N SER A 4 -23.45 11.77 14.03
CA SER A 4 -22.90 11.93 15.38
C SER A 4 -21.40 12.22 15.31
N LEU A 5 -20.87 13.04 16.23
CA LEU A 5 -19.42 13.19 16.41
C LEU A 5 -18.73 11.83 16.63
N ALA A 6 -19.44 10.86 17.22
CA ALA A 6 -18.95 9.51 17.44
C ALA A 6 -18.71 8.75 16.13
N GLU A 7 -19.60 8.89 15.14
CA GLU A 7 -19.45 8.21 13.83
C GLU A 7 -18.26 8.78 13.06
N ARG A 8 -18.04 10.10 13.17
CA ARG A 8 -16.86 10.77 12.61
C ARG A 8 -15.57 10.26 13.26
N THR A 9 -15.49 10.26 14.59
CA THR A 9 -14.31 9.75 15.31
C THR A 9 -14.03 8.27 14.98
N ASP A 10 -15.09 7.49 14.75
CA ASP A 10 -14.98 6.09 14.36
C ASP A 10 -14.35 5.91 12.96
N SER A 11 -14.65 6.78 11.98
CA SER A 11 -14.05 6.65 10.64
C SER A 11 -12.53 6.85 10.64
N PHE A 12 -12.01 7.85 11.37
CA PHE A 12 -10.58 8.09 11.49
C PHE A 12 -9.88 6.93 12.20
N ALA A 13 -10.48 6.38 13.26
CA ALA A 13 -9.96 5.21 13.95
C ALA A 13 -9.93 3.97 13.05
N ARG A 14 -10.98 3.74 12.25
CA ARG A 14 -11.04 2.65 11.27
C ARG A 14 -9.96 2.78 10.20
N LEU A 15 -9.66 3.99 9.72
CA LEU A 15 -8.57 4.21 8.77
C LEU A 15 -7.21 3.81 9.37
N VAL A 16 -6.91 4.25 10.58
CA VAL A 16 -5.66 3.89 11.28
C VAL A 16 -5.57 2.37 11.48
N MET A 17 -6.66 1.74 11.91
CA MET A 17 -6.75 0.29 12.08
C MET A 17 -6.50 -0.47 10.77
N ALA A 18 -7.10 -0.02 9.66
CA ALA A 18 -6.93 -0.65 8.35
C ALA A 18 -5.47 -0.58 7.87
N ILE A 19 -4.81 0.57 8.04
CA ILE A 19 -3.39 0.72 7.67
C ILE A 19 -2.48 -0.18 8.54
N ARG A 20 -2.79 -0.30 9.85
CA ARG A 20 -2.06 -1.24 10.73
C ARG A 20 -2.24 -2.69 10.31
N SER A 21 -3.45 -3.08 9.91
CA SER A 21 -3.72 -4.41 9.38
C SER A 21 -2.94 -4.68 8.09
N GLU A 22 -2.83 -3.69 7.21
CA GLU A 22 -2.04 -3.80 5.98
C GLU A 22 -0.54 -3.96 6.29
N LEU A 23 -0.01 -3.19 7.24
CA LEU A 23 1.38 -3.35 7.71
C LEU A 23 1.65 -4.75 8.24
N ALA A 24 0.73 -5.29 9.06
CA ALA A 24 0.84 -6.65 9.58
C ALA A 24 0.80 -7.71 8.46
N ALA A 25 -0.08 -7.53 7.47
CA ALA A 25 -0.17 -8.42 6.31
C ALA A 25 1.09 -8.36 5.43
N LEU A 26 1.68 -7.17 5.25
CA LEU A 26 2.95 -6.98 4.54
C LEU A 26 4.12 -7.66 5.27
N ASP A 27 4.12 -7.64 6.60
CA ASP A 27 5.12 -8.32 7.42
C ASP A 27 4.96 -9.85 7.36
N ALA A 28 3.72 -10.34 7.32
CA ALA A 28 3.40 -11.76 7.17
C ALA A 28 3.59 -12.30 5.74
N GLU A 29 3.79 -11.42 4.75
CA GLU A 29 3.85 -11.77 3.31
C GLU A 29 2.62 -12.52 2.79
N ASP A 30 1.46 -12.29 3.42
CA ASP A 30 0.19 -12.93 3.04
C ASP A 30 -0.55 -12.06 2.01
N ALA A 31 -0.53 -12.50 0.75
CA ALA A 31 -1.16 -11.79 -0.36
C ALA A 31 -2.68 -11.60 -0.17
N ALA A 32 -3.39 -12.59 0.37
CA ALA A 32 -4.84 -12.51 0.56
C ALA A 32 -5.16 -11.50 1.67
N SER A 33 -4.38 -11.50 2.75
CA SER A 33 -4.51 -10.52 3.82
C SER A 33 -4.14 -9.10 3.37
N ILE A 34 -3.15 -8.95 2.48
CA ILE A 34 -2.79 -7.65 1.89
C ILE A 34 -3.95 -7.10 1.05
N GLU A 35 -4.57 -7.93 0.21
CA GLU A 35 -5.72 -7.53 -0.61
C GLU A 35 -6.91 -7.13 0.27
N ALA A 36 -7.28 -7.96 1.25
CA ALA A 36 -8.37 -7.67 2.18
C ALA A 36 -8.13 -6.36 2.97
N ALA A 37 -6.91 -6.15 3.47
CA ALA A 37 -6.54 -4.93 4.18
C ALA A 37 -6.56 -3.70 3.25
N THR A 38 -6.19 -3.85 1.98
CA THR A 38 -6.24 -2.78 0.97
C THR A 38 -7.68 -2.34 0.70
N VAL A 39 -8.61 -3.30 0.54
CA VAL A 39 -10.04 -3.02 0.36
C VAL A 39 -10.60 -2.29 1.58
N ALA A 40 -10.28 -2.76 2.78
CA ALA A 40 -10.70 -2.12 4.03
C ALA A 40 -10.15 -0.69 4.16
N LYS A 41 -8.88 -0.47 3.80
CA LYS A 41 -8.23 0.86 3.82
C LYS A 41 -8.92 1.83 2.85
N THR A 42 -9.23 1.40 1.63
CA THR A 42 -9.92 2.24 0.64
C THR A 42 -11.32 2.62 1.13
N ALA A 43 -12.09 1.66 1.65
CA ALA A 43 -13.41 1.94 2.21
C ALA A 43 -13.35 2.92 3.40
N ALA A 44 -12.34 2.80 4.26
CA ALA A 44 -12.12 3.72 5.38
C ALA A 44 -11.70 5.12 4.91
N LEU A 45 -10.87 5.23 3.85
CA LEU A 45 -10.52 6.51 3.23
C LEU A 45 -11.75 7.22 2.68
N ASP A 46 -12.64 6.50 2.00
CA ASP A 46 -13.88 7.08 1.46
C ASP A 46 -14.81 7.59 2.58
N ALA A 47 -14.84 6.90 3.72
CA ALA A 47 -15.59 7.35 4.89
C ALA A 47 -14.98 8.62 5.50
N VAL A 48 -13.65 8.65 5.70
CA VAL A 48 -12.94 9.83 6.18
C VAL A 48 -13.10 11.02 5.23
N ALA A 49 -13.08 10.80 3.91
CA ALA A 49 -13.28 11.86 2.93
C ALA A 49 -14.66 12.52 3.07
N ARG A 50 -15.73 11.70 3.19
CA ARG A 50 -17.09 12.19 3.46
C ARG A 50 -17.19 12.98 4.77
N ASP A 51 -16.55 12.48 5.82
CA ASP A 51 -16.53 13.16 7.11
C ASP A 51 -15.81 14.51 7.03
N VAL A 52 -14.67 14.57 6.34
CA VAL A 52 -13.92 15.82 6.13
C VAL A 52 -14.75 16.83 5.31
N GLU A 53 -15.45 16.39 4.27
CA GLU A 53 -16.38 17.23 3.51
C GLU A 53 -17.53 17.77 4.38
N ALA A 54 -18.00 16.96 5.34
CA ALA A 54 -18.99 17.37 6.34
C ALA A 54 -18.41 18.25 7.47
N GLY A 55 -17.12 18.60 7.41
CA GLY A 55 -16.46 19.48 8.38
C GLY A 55 -15.83 18.77 9.57
N ALA A 56 -15.74 17.44 9.56
CA ALA A 56 -15.00 16.67 10.56
C ALA A 56 -13.49 16.89 10.41
N MET A 57 -12.78 16.92 11.54
CA MET A 57 -11.32 16.90 11.49
C MET A 57 -10.74 16.27 12.75
N ASP A 58 -10.02 15.16 12.58
CA ASP A 58 -9.16 14.59 13.60
C ASP A 58 -7.71 14.63 13.09
N ARG A 59 -7.04 15.75 13.38
CA ARG A 59 -5.70 16.00 12.87
C ARG A 59 -4.65 15.01 13.39
N PRO A 60 -4.61 14.67 14.70
CA PRO A 60 -3.73 13.61 15.20
C PRO A 60 -3.92 12.28 14.48
N ALA A 61 -5.17 11.85 14.24
CA ALA A 61 -5.43 10.59 13.54
C ALA A 61 -4.98 10.62 12.07
N LEU A 62 -5.19 11.74 11.38
CA LEU A 62 -4.72 11.93 9.99
C LEU A 62 -3.19 11.94 9.87
N GLU A 63 -2.50 12.57 10.83
CA GLU A 63 -1.04 12.58 10.88
C GLU A 63 -0.47 11.18 11.14
N GLU A 64 -1.08 10.42 12.04
CA GLU A 64 -0.71 9.02 12.29
C GLU A 64 -1.01 8.14 11.06
N ALA A 65 -2.18 8.28 10.44
CA ALA A 65 -2.53 7.55 9.22
C ALA A 65 -1.53 7.85 8.09
N ARG A 66 -1.13 9.12 7.91
CA ARG A 66 -0.11 9.51 6.93
C ARG A 66 1.24 8.84 7.22
N ARG A 67 1.68 8.85 8.48
CA ARG A 67 2.95 8.24 8.89
C ARG A 67 2.96 6.73 8.62
N LEU A 68 1.90 6.04 9.05
CA LEU A 68 1.75 4.59 8.84
C LEU A 68 1.65 4.23 7.35
N ASN A 69 0.93 5.01 6.54
CA ASN A 69 0.81 4.75 5.11
C ASN A 69 2.14 4.97 4.37
N ALA A 70 2.95 5.95 4.79
CA ALA A 70 4.30 6.12 4.25
C ALA A 70 5.18 4.90 4.55
N GLU A 71 5.07 4.33 5.75
CA GLU A 71 5.75 3.09 6.13
C GLU A 71 5.29 1.90 5.27
N ALA A 72 3.97 1.71 5.13
CA ALA A 72 3.39 0.64 4.31
C ALA A 72 3.86 0.71 2.86
N ALA A 73 3.88 1.92 2.28
CA ALA A 73 4.37 2.14 0.92
C ALA A 73 5.86 1.78 0.74
N LEU A 74 6.71 2.09 1.73
CA LEU A 74 8.12 1.70 1.70
C LEU A 74 8.28 0.18 1.80
N LYS A 75 7.53 -0.48 2.69
CA LYS A 75 7.54 -1.95 2.82
C LYS A 75 7.09 -2.63 1.52
N ALA A 76 5.98 -2.21 0.94
CA ALA A 76 5.48 -2.76 -0.31
C ALA A 76 6.51 -2.63 -1.45
N ARG A 77 7.17 -1.46 -1.57
CA ARG A 77 8.26 -1.25 -2.55
C ARG A 77 9.43 -2.19 -2.33
N ALA A 78 9.89 -2.35 -1.08
CA ALA A 78 10.98 -3.26 -0.76
C ALA A 78 10.63 -4.72 -1.11
N LYS A 79 9.39 -5.14 -0.85
CA LYS A 79 8.90 -6.49 -1.23
C LYS A 79 8.86 -6.67 -2.75
N MET A 80 8.37 -5.69 -3.50
CA MET A 80 8.35 -5.74 -4.98
C MET A 80 9.76 -5.91 -5.57
N ILE A 81 10.74 -5.14 -5.09
CA ILE A 81 12.15 -5.29 -5.49
C ILE A 81 12.66 -6.71 -5.19
N GLY A 82 12.28 -7.27 -4.04
CA GLY A 82 12.62 -8.65 -3.68
C GLY A 82 12.00 -9.69 -4.63
N VAL A 83 10.74 -9.50 -5.02
CA VAL A 83 10.04 -10.34 -6.00
C VAL A 83 10.71 -10.26 -7.37
N GLU A 84 11.01 -9.05 -7.86
CA GLU A 84 11.69 -8.84 -9.14
C GLU A 84 13.04 -9.59 -9.19
N ARG A 85 13.87 -9.46 -8.14
CA ARG A 85 15.14 -10.18 -8.05
C ARG A 85 14.97 -11.70 -8.10
N ARG A 86 13.97 -12.24 -7.40
CA ARG A 86 13.69 -13.68 -7.42
C ARG A 86 13.21 -14.15 -8.79
N LEU A 87 12.36 -13.37 -9.46
CA LEU A 87 11.90 -13.68 -10.82
C LEU A 87 13.07 -13.69 -11.81
N VAL A 88 13.99 -12.74 -11.72
CA VAL A 88 15.21 -12.71 -12.55
C VAL A 88 16.07 -13.97 -12.32
N ALA A 89 16.26 -14.37 -11.06
CA ALA A 89 17.01 -15.57 -10.72
C ALA A 89 16.36 -16.85 -11.28
N VAL A 90 15.04 -16.99 -11.15
CA VAL A 90 14.28 -18.13 -11.70
C VAL A 90 14.35 -18.16 -13.24
N ALA A 91 14.20 -17.01 -13.89
CA ALA A 91 14.31 -16.91 -15.35
C ALA A 91 15.70 -17.34 -15.85
N SER A 92 16.75 -16.89 -15.16
CA SER A 92 18.14 -17.24 -15.47
C SER A 92 18.40 -18.73 -15.29
N GLY A 93 17.91 -19.33 -14.19
CA GLY A 93 18.02 -20.77 -13.93
C GLY A 93 17.24 -21.64 -14.92
N ALA A 94 16.14 -21.13 -15.47
CA ALA A 94 15.34 -21.81 -16.50
C ALA A 94 15.90 -21.65 -17.93
N GLY A 95 17.07 -21.02 -18.11
CA GLY A 95 17.66 -20.77 -19.42
C GLY A 95 16.89 -19.76 -20.27
N ARG A 96 15.96 -19.00 -19.68
CA ARG A 96 15.30 -17.89 -20.38
C ARG A 96 16.27 -16.71 -20.46
N PRO A 97 16.46 -16.10 -21.65
CA PRO A 97 17.30 -14.92 -21.77
C PRO A 97 16.71 -13.76 -20.95
N ALA A 98 17.59 -12.91 -20.40
CA ALA A 98 17.19 -11.71 -19.68
C ALA A 98 16.29 -10.82 -20.56
N ALA A 99 15.30 -10.18 -19.95
CA ALA A 99 14.45 -9.22 -20.66
C ALA A 99 15.34 -8.10 -21.22
N LEU A 100 15.36 -7.95 -22.54
CA LEU A 100 16.10 -6.89 -23.20
C LEU A 100 15.31 -5.59 -23.04
N THR A 101 15.94 -4.60 -22.42
CA THR A 101 15.40 -3.23 -22.36
C THR A 101 16.02 -2.43 -23.50
N TYR A 102 15.19 -1.72 -24.26
CA TYR A 102 15.67 -0.78 -25.26
C TYR A 102 16.17 0.48 -24.56
N GLY A 103 17.48 0.66 -24.50
CA GLY A 103 18.13 1.80 -23.86
C GLY A 103 17.88 3.10 -24.63
N ARG A 104 17.87 4.22 -23.90
CA ARG A 104 17.70 5.58 -24.47
C ARG A 104 18.81 5.97 -25.47
N ASN A 105 19.89 5.20 -25.52
CA ASN A 105 21.01 5.30 -26.47
C ASN A 105 20.82 4.43 -27.73
N GLY A 106 19.65 3.84 -27.93
CA GLY A 106 19.33 3.02 -29.11
C GLY A 106 19.92 1.61 -29.09
N ARG A 107 20.33 1.11 -27.91
CA ARG A 107 20.95 -0.22 -27.76
C ARG A 107 20.11 -1.10 -26.85
N TRP A 108 20.03 -2.38 -27.20
CA TRP A 108 19.49 -3.41 -26.32
C TRP A 108 20.48 -3.69 -25.19
N ALA A 109 20.03 -3.58 -23.95
CA ALA A 109 20.78 -4.02 -22.78
C ALA A 109 19.92 -5.01 -21.99
N ALA A 110 20.55 -6.00 -21.36
CA ALA A 110 19.86 -6.82 -20.38
C ALA A 110 19.37 -5.89 -19.25
N ALA A 111 18.11 -6.03 -18.84
CA ALA A 111 17.61 -5.39 -17.63
C ALA A 111 18.46 -5.90 -16.46
N GLY A 112 19.26 -5.00 -15.87
CA GLY A 112 20.12 -5.29 -14.72
C GLY A 112 19.35 -5.26 -13.41
#